data_AF-A0A819E948-F1
#
_entry.id   AF-A0A819E948-F1
#
_cell.length_a   1.000
_cell.length_b   1.000
_cell.length_c   1.000
_cell.angle_alpha   90.00
_cell.angle_beta   90.00
_cell.angle_gamma   90.00
#
_symmetry.space_group_name_H-M   'P 1'
#
loop_
_entity.id
_entity.type
_entity.pdbx_description
1 polymer ?
#
loop_
_entity_poly.entity_id
_entity_poly.type
_entity_poly.pdbx_seq_one_letter_code
_entity_poly.pdbx_strand_id
1 'polypeptide(L)'
;MYISGVSGLINAIELSTAGHRVTVYEASDQLGGRILTHRMSDKGYITELGAMRIPLNQHKDTNVYVNERLKLKVTPFHGYESNALVYISGRRHKFTERIVPELFGFNVYDNEINKVRIFHSLLFKCNAYAEKCQKN
;
A
#
# COMPACT_ATOMS: atom_id res chain seq x y z
N MET A 1 22.47 11.59 -13.69
CA MET A 1 21.99 10.51 -12.78
C MET A 1 21.15 9.53 -13.60
N TYR A 2 21.38 8.21 -13.49
CA TYR A 2 20.89 7.17 -14.44
C TYR A 2 19.59 6.46 -14.05
N ILE A 3 18.87 6.93 -13.03
CA ILE A 3 17.69 6.22 -12.52
C ILE A 3 16.60 7.24 -12.22
N SER A 4 15.49 7.21 -12.96
CA SER A 4 14.37 8.15 -12.79
C SER A 4 13.17 7.54 -12.06
N GLY A 5 13.45 6.57 -11.17
CA GLY A 5 12.51 6.15 -10.13
C GLY A 5 12.34 7.22 -9.05
N VAL A 6 11.40 7.00 -8.12
CA VAL A 6 11.08 7.97 -7.06
C VAL A 6 12.30 8.49 -6.30
N SER A 7 13.23 7.62 -5.90
CA SER A 7 14.45 8.03 -5.18
C SER A 7 15.32 8.97 -6.02
N GLY A 8 15.39 8.71 -7.32
CA GLY A 8 16.23 9.48 -8.20
C GLY A 8 15.66 10.85 -8.54
N LEU A 9 14.34 10.90 -8.71
CA LEU A 9 13.61 12.16 -8.88
C LEU A 9 13.69 13.04 -7.62
N ILE A 10 13.56 12.45 -6.43
CA ILE A 10 13.72 13.21 -5.17
C ILE A 10 15.14 13.78 -5.06
N ASN A 11 16.18 12.98 -5.33
CA ASN A 11 17.55 13.49 -5.30
C ASN A 11 17.76 14.63 -6.32
N ALA A 12 17.23 14.49 -7.53
CA ALA A 12 17.29 15.55 -8.54
C ALA A 12 16.61 16.85 -8.08
N ILE A 13 15.44 16.73 -7.44
CA ILE A 13 14.71 17.88 -6.87
C ILE A 13 15.53 18.56 -5.77
N GLU A 14 16.07 17.80 -4.81
CA GLU A 14 16.85 18.36 -3.71
C GLU A 14 18.14 19.03 -4.19
N LEU A 15 18.90 18.37 -5.08
CA LEU A 15 20.11 18.95 -5.65
C LEU A 15 19.82 20.20 -6.48
N SER A 16 18.74 20.20 -7.27
CA SER A 16 18.33 21.38 -8.04
C SER A 16 17.91 22.53 -7.12
N THR A 17 17.24 22.23 -6.00
CA THR A 17 16.81 23.22 -5.00
C THR A 17 18.02 23.82 -4.27
N ALA A 18 19.08 23.04 -4.09
CA ALA A 18 20.37 23.51 -3.57
C ALA A 18 21.20 24.33 -4.58
N GLY A 19 20.70 24.58 -5.80
CA GLY A 19 21.36 25.41 -6.81
C GLY A 19 22.29 24.66 -7.75
N HIS A 20 22.33 23.32 -7.69
CA HIS A 20 23.11 22.53 -8.63
C HIS A 20 22.41 22.40 -9.98
N ARG A 21 23.20 22.37 -11.06
CA ARG A 21 22.70 21.99 -12.39
C ARG A 21 22.60 20.47 -12.47
N VAL A 22 21.39 19.95 -12.53
CA VAL A 22 21.12 18.50 -12.54
C VAL A 22 20.66 18.04 -13.93
N THR A 23 21.19 16.91 -14.38
CA THR A 23 20.71 16.20 -15.58
C THR A 23 20.32 14.78 -15.21
N VAL A 24 19.09 14.41 -15.57
CA VAL A 24 18.48 13.11 -15.29
C VAL A 24 18.36 12.35 -16.61
N TYR A 25 18.81 11.09 -16.62
CA TYR A 25 18.70 10.19 -17.76
C TYR A 25 17.80 9.02 -17.38
N GLU A 26 16.79 8.76 -18.21
CA GLU A 26 15.86 7.63 -18.09
C GLU A 26 15.95 6.78 -19.35
N ALA A 27 15.97 5.46 -19.19
CA ALA A 27 16.04 4.54 -20.32
C ALA A 27 14.65 4.28 -20.93
N SER A 28 13.61 4.33 -20.10
CA SER A 28 12.22 4.20 -20.53
C SER A 28 11.63 5.53 -21.02
N ASP A 29 10.44 5.45 -21.59
CA ASP A 29 9.63 6.59 -22.02
C ASP A 29 8.84 7.24 -20.86
N GLN A 30 8.95 6.72 -19.64
CA GLN A 30 8.17 7.17 -18.49
C GLN A 30 9.00 7.34 -17.22
N LEU A 31 8.78 8.45 -16.52
CA LEU A 31 9.35 8.71 -15.20
C LEU A 31 8.54 8.01 -14.10
N GLY A 32 9.21 7.64 -13.00
CA GLY A 32 8.57 7.06 -11.81
C GLY A 32 9.06 5.66 -11.45
N GLY A 33 9.68 4.96 -12.40
CA GLY A 33 10.20 3.61 -12.20
C GLY A 33 9.09 2.61 -11.85
N ARG A 34 9.14 2.04 -10.64
CA ARG A 34 8.10 1.08 -10.18
C ARG A 34 6.78 1.73 -9.79
N ILE A 35 6.70 3.06 -9.73
CA ILE A 35 5.44 3.78 -9.54
C ILE A 35 4.86 4.03 -10.93
N LEU A 36 3.87 3.21 -11.30
CA LEU A 36 3.30 3.18 -12.64
C LEU A 36 1.77 3.18 -12.58
N THR A 37 1.17 4.21 -13.16
CA THR A 37 -0.28 4.30 -13.37
C THR A 37 -0.58 4.01 -14.83
N HIS A 38 -1.34 2.96 -15.10
CA HIS A 38 -1.84 2.66 -16.45
C HIS A 38 -3.20 3.33 -16.65
N ARG A 39 -3.36 4.02 -17.78
CA ARG A 39 -4.56 4.79 -18.12
C ARG A 39 -5.14 4.26 -19.43
N MET A 40 -6.31 3.64 -19.34
CA MET A 40 -7.08 3.14 -20.48
C MET A 40 -8.06 4.24 -20.90
N SER A 41 -7.55 5.23 -21.64
CA SER A 41 -8.28 6.45 -22.01
C SER A 41 -9.54 6.17 -22.86
N ASP A 42 -9.51 5.11 -23.66
CA ASP A 42 -10.65 4.62 -24.45
C ASP A 42 -11.82 4.12 -23.59
N LYS A 43 -11.53 3.64 -22.37
CA LYS A 43 -12.53 3.04 -21.46
C LYS A 43 -12.76 3.85 -20.18
N GLY A 44 -12.00 4.93 -19.98
CA GLY A 44 -12.07 5.76 -18.77
C GLY A 44 -11.53 5.10 -17.51
N TYR A 45 -10.80 3.98 -17.61
CA TYR A 45 -10.23 3.29 -16.46
C TYR A 45 -8.80 3.75 -16.16
N ILE A 46 -8.49 3.84 -14.87
CA ILE A 46 -7.15 4.12 -14.36
C ILE A 46 -6.83 3.01 -13.36
N THR A 47 -5.64 2.43 -13.47
CA THR A 47 -5.18 1.38 -12.56
C THR A 47 -3.72 1.62 -12.16
N GLU A 48 -3.42 1.40 -10.88
CA GLU A 48 -2.06 1.44 -10.37
C GLU A 48 -1.43 0.06 -10.54
N LEU A 49 -0.36 -0.03 -11.34
CA LEU A 49 0.42 -1.25 -11.55
C LEU A 49 1.61 -1.36 -10.58
N GLY A 50 1.77 -0.38 -9.70
CA GLY A 50 2.86 -0.28 -8.74
C GLY A 50 2.37 0.10 -7.35
N ALA A 51 2.74 1.30 -6.90
CA ALA A 51 2.33 1.80 -5.59
C ALA A 51 0.84 2.15 -5.57
N MET A 52 0.08 1.53 -4.67
CA MET A 52 -1.38 1.73 -4.57
C MET A 52 -1.80 2.65 -3.41
N ARG A 53 -0.98 2.79 -2.36
CA ARG A 53 -1.34 3.54 -1.15
C ARG A 53 -0.12 4.20 -0.50
N ILE A 54 -0.35 5.32 0.17
CA ILE A 54 0.67 6.09 0.89
C ILE A 54 0.22 6.26 2.35
N PRO A 55 0.91 5.64 3.34
CA PRO A 55 0.59 5.80 4.76
C PRO A 55 1.08 7.16 5.29
N LEU A 56 0.30 8.23 5.08
CA LEU A 56 0.73 9.61 5.39
C LEU A 56 1.05 9.84 6.88
N ASN A 57 0.42 9.09 7.79
CA ASN A 57 0.64 9.22 9.23
C ASN A 57 1.96 8.57 9.69
N GLN A 58 2.44 7.56 8.97
CA GLN A 58 3.67 6.82 9.29
C GLN A 58 4.86 7.30 8.47
N HIS A 59 4.65 7.74 7.22
CA HIS A 59 5.70 8.12 6.28
C HIS A 59 5.84 9.64 6.21
N LYS A 60 6.46 10.22 7.24
CA LYS A 60 6.55 11.68 7.44
C LYS A 60 7.19 12.41 6.25
N ASP A 61 8.32 11.91 5.74
CA ASP A 61 9.00 12.58 4.62
C ASP A 61 8.16 12.52 3.35
N THR A 62 7.54 11.37 3.06
CA THR A 62 6.62 11.24 1.93
C THR A 62 5.43 12.18 2.08
N ASN A 63 4.91 12.35 3.29
CA ASN A 63 3.81 13.27 3.58
C ASN A 63 4.19 14.73 3.26
N VAL A 64 5.39 15.18 3.65
CA VAL A 64 5.89 16.53 3.29
C VAL A 64 5.88 16.74 1.77
N TYR A 65 6.37 15.77 0.99
CA TYR A 65 6.33 15.90 -0.47
C TYR A 65 4.91 15.92 -1.02
N VAL A 66 4.06 14.99 -0.57
CA VAL A 66 2.68 14.86 -1.06
C VAL A 66 1.86 16.11 -0.75
N ASN A 67 1.89 16.59 0.49
CA ASN A 67 0.97 17.64 0.96
C ASN A 67 1.55 19.06 0.86
N GLU A 68 2.84 19.25 1.16
CA GLU A 68 3.41 20.59 1.27
C GLU A 68 4.14 21.02 -0.01
N ARG A 69 5.01 20.14 -0.55
CA ARG A 69 5.85 20.46 -1.71
C ARG A 69 5.11 20.34 -3.03
N LEU A 70 4.44 19.21 -3.26
CA LEU A 70 3.75 18.90 -4.52
C LEU A 70 2.24 19.20 -4.47
N LYS A 71 1.67 19.33 -3.27
CA LYS A 71 0.25 19.66 -3.05
C LYS A 71 -0.71 18.74 -3.83
N LEU A 72 -0.42 17.44 -3.81
CA LEU A 72 -1.21 16.44 -4.52
C LEU A 72 -2.57 16.25 -3.86
N LYS A 73 -3.58 15.97 -4.68
CA LYS A 73 -4.88 15.54 -4.17
C LYS A 73 -4.78 14.09 -3.72
N VAL A 74 -5.16 13.83 -2.47
CA VAL A 74 -5.19 12.48 -1.90
C VAL A 74 -6.63 12.06 -1.65
N THR A 75 -6.88 10.76 -1.76
CA THR A 75 -8.16 10.14 -1.41
C THR A 75 -7.92 9.06 -0.37
N PRO A 76 -8.76 8.95 0.68
CA PRO A 76 -8.63 7.89 1.66
C PRO A 76 -8.63 6.51 1.02
N PHE A 77 -7.69 5.67 1.42
CA PHE A 77 -7.65 4.27 1.01
C PHE A 77 -8.40 3.41 2.04
N HIS A 78 -9.48 2.76 1.61
CA HIS A 78 -10.25 1.84 2.44
C HIS A 78 -9.61 0.45 2.40
N GLY A 79 -8.64 0.22 3.29
CA GLY A 79 -7.91 -1.05 3.37
C GLY A 79 -8.62 -2.16 4.14
N TYR A 80 -9.78 -1.87 4.74
CA TYR A 80 -10.59 -2.82 5.50
C TYR A 80 -12.04 -2.68 5.07
N GLU A 81 -12.69 -3.81 4.81
CA GLU A 81 -14.12 -3.91 4.54
C GLU A 81 -14.67 -5.07 5.35
N SER A 82 -15.60 -4.78 6.26
CA SER A 82 -16.16 -5.77 7.20
C SER A 82 -16.93 -6.89 6.50
N ASN A 83 -17.45 -6.61 5.30
CA ASN A 83 -18.13 -7.59 4.45
C ASN A 83 -17.20 -8.24 3.41
N ALA A 84 -15.89 -7.96 3.45
CA ALA A 84 -14.94 -8.62 2.57
C ALA A 84 -15.01 -10.14 2.78
N LEU A 85 -14.91 -10.87 1.68
CA LEU A 85 -14.94 -12.33 1.69
C LEU A 85 -13.52 -12.89 1.71
N VAL A 86 -13.32 -13.88 2.56
CA VAL A 86 -12.14 -14.74 2.59
C VAL A 86 -12.56 -16.12 2.10
N TYR A 87 -11.80 -16.70 1.17
CA TYR A 87 -12.06 -18.05 0.67
C TYR A 87 -11.04 -19.02 1.27
N ILE A 88 -11.52 -19.95 2.10
CA ILE A 88 -10.69 -20.92 2.81
C ILE A 88 -11.34 -22.30 2.63
N SER A 89 -10.56 -23.31 2.24
CA SER A 89 -11.00 -24.71 2.18
C SER A 89 -12.29 -24.94 1.39
N GLY A 90 -12.43 -24.25 0.25
CA GLY A 90 -13.61 -24.39 -0.60
C GLY A 90 -14.83 -23.58 -0.16
N ARG A 91 -14.76 -22.84 0.95
CA ARG A 91 -15.88 -22.10 1.54
C ARG A 91 -15.58 -20.60 1.63
N ARG A 92 -16.63 -19.79 1.47
CA ARG A 92 -16.57 -18.33 1.62
C ARG A 92 -16.92 -17.97 3.06
N HIS A 93 -16.11 -17.13 3.65
CA HIS A 93 -16.23 -16.61 5.02
C HIS A 93 -16.21 -15.09 4.97
N LYS A 94 -16.93 -14.42 5.86
CA LYS A 94 -16.70 -12.98 6.06
C LYS A 94 -15.38 -12.77 6.79
N PHE A 95 -14.68 -11.70 6.45
CA PHE A 95 -13.41 -11.34 7.09
C PHE A 95 -13.54 -11.08 8.60
N THR A 96 -14.76 -10.76 9.06
CA THR A 96 -15.11 -10.57 10.48
C THR A 96 -15.37 -11.87 11.23
N GLU A 97 -15.51 -13.01 10.54
CA GLU A 97 -15.69 -14.31 11.20
C GLU A 97 -14.43 -14.72 11.95
N ARG A 98 -14.62 -15.43 13.06
CA ARG A 98 -13.50 -15.91 13.85
C ARG A 98 -12.74 -16.98 13.08
N ILE A 99 -11.46 -16.72 12.78
CA ILE A 99 -10.57 -17.73 12.18
C ILE A 99 -10.20 -18.76 13.26
N VAL A 100 -10.64 -20.00 13.05
CA VAL A 100 -10.34 -21.15 13.89
C VAL A 100 -9.63 -22.23 13.07
N PRO A 101 -8.76 -23.07 13.67
CA PRO A 101 -7.98 -24.08 12.94
C PRO A 101 -8.82 -24.97 12.02
N GLU A 102 -10.05 -25.28 12.41
CA GLU A 102 -10.99 -26.13 11.68
C GLU A 102 -11.37 -25.55 10.31
N LEU A 103 -11.23 -24.24 10.10
CA LEU A 103 -11.51 -23.60 8.81
C LEU A 103 -10.51 -24.02 7.73
N PHE A 104 -9.29 -24.41 8.10
CA PHE A 104 -8.24 -24.70 7.12
C PHE A 104 -8.39 -26.06 6.43
N GLY A 105 -9.32 -26.91 6.89
CA GLY A 105 -9.60 -28.19 6.23
C GLY A 105 -8.46 -29.21 6.33
N PHE A 106 -7.45 -28.95 7.17
CA PHE A 106 -6.37 -29.87 7.50
C PHE A 106 -6.07 -29.80 8.99
N ASN A 107 -5.38 -30.83 9.49
CA ASN A 107 -5.04 -30.93 10.90
C ASN A 107 -3.91 -29.94 11.24
N VAL A 108 -4.15 -29.08 12.23
CA VAL A 108 -3.16 -28.10 12.71
C VAL A 108 -2.52 -28.68 13.97
N TYR A 109 -1.19 -28.76 14.01
CA TYR A 109 -0.49 -29.31 15.18
C TYR A 109 -0.65 -28.40 16.40
N ASP A 110 -0.54 -28.95 17.61
CA ASP A 110 -0.72 -28.18 18.86
C ASP A 110 0.22 -26.97 18.96
N ASN A 111 1.44 -27.08 18.42
CA ASN A 111 2.42 -25.99 18.36
C ASN A 111 2.10 -24.92 17.29
N GLU A 112 1.13 -25.16 16.41
CA GLU A 112 0.64 -24.25 15.38
C GLU A 112 -0.69 -23.58 15.77
N ILE A 113 -1.50 -24.20 16.64
CA ILE A 113 -2.76 -23.62 17.13
C ILE A 113 -2.55 -22.22 17.72
N ASN A 114 -1.47 -22.03 18.49
CA ASN A 114 -1.14 -20.73 19.06
C ASN A 114 -0.76 -19.70 17.98
N LYS A 115 -0.14 -20.12 16.86
CA LYS A 115 0.18 -19.24 15.74
C LYS A 115 -1.08 -18.78 15.01
N VAL A 116 -2.07 -19.66 14.84
CA VAL A 116 -3.39 -19.31 14.27
C VAL A 116 -4.12 -18.29 15.15
N ARG A 117 -4.10 -18.49 16.48
CA ARG A 117 -4.69 -17.52 17.42
C ARG A 117 -3.98 -16.17 17.39
N ILE A 118 -2.65 -16.17 17.30
CA ILE A 118 -1.86 -14.95 17.14
C ILE A 118 -2.20 -14.25 15.82
N PHE A 119 -2.24 -14.98 14.71
CA PHE A 119 -2.62 -14.47 13.40
C PHE A 119 -4.00 -13.81 13.41
N HIS A 120 -5.00 -14.49 13.97
CA HIS A 120 -6.33 -13.93 14.18
C HIS A 120 -6.27 -12.65 15.04
N SER A 121 -5.58 -12.68 16.18
CA SER A 121 -5.47 -11.50 17.05
C SER A 121 -4.74 -10.32 16.39
N LEU A 122 -3.75 -10.59 15.53
CA LEU A 122 -3.01 -9.59 14.77
C LEU A 122 -3.87 -8.99 13.67
N LEU A 123 -4.65 -9.80 12.95
CA LEU A 123 -5.63 -9.33 11.97
C LEU A 123 -6.60 -8.31 12.61
N PHE A 124 -7.19 -8.64 13.76
CA PHE A 124 -8.11 -7.73 14.45
C PHE A 124 -7.42 -6.51 15.07
N LYS A 125 -6.18 -6.64 15.58
CA LYS A 125 -5.39 -5.49 16.03
C LYS A 125 -5.00 -4.55 14.89
N CYS A 126 -4.64 -5.09 13.73
CA CYS A 126 -4.41 -4.32 12.51
C CYS A 126 -5.68 -3.61 12.06
N ASN A 127 -6.86 -4.23 12.19
CA ASN A 127 -8.15 -3.59 11.88
C ASN A 127 -8.45 -2.42 12.84
N ALA A 128 -8.34 -2.64 14.15
CA ALA A 128 -8.56 -1.59 15.14
C ALA A 128 -7.57 -0.42 14.98
N TYR A 129 -6.33 -0.71 14.59
CA TYR A 129 -5.34 0.32 14.27
C TYR A 129 -5.64 1.05 12.95
N ALA A 130 -6.08 0.34 11.91
CA ALA A 130 -6.47 0.91 10.62
C ALA A 130 -7.68 1.85 10.76
N GLU A 131 -8.70 1.47 11.53
CA GLU A 131 -9.85 2.33 11.85
C GLU A 131 -9.44 3.59 12.62
N LYS A 132 -8.43 3.48 13.50
CA LYS A 132 -7.88 4.61 14.24
C LYS A 132 -7.06 5.55 13.36
N CYS A 133 -6.37 5.01 12.36
CA CYS A 133 -5.61 5.79 11.36
C CYS A 133 -6.49 6.48 10.32
N GLN A 134 -7.73 6.04 10.12
CA GLN A 134 -8.69 6.68 9.20
C GLN A 134 -9.46 7.86 9.84
N LYS A 135 -9.42 7.99 11.17
CA LYS A 135 -10.14 9.03 11.94
C LYS A 135 -9.32 10.29 12.25
N ASN A 136 -8.06 10.34 11.80
CA ASN A 136 -7.16 11.50 11.91
C ASN A 136 -6.61 11.83 10.53
#